data_AF-A0A424M545-F1
#
_entry.id   AF-A0A424M545-F1
#
_cell.length_a   1.000
_cell.length_b   1.000
_cell.length_c   1.000
_cell.angle_alpha   90.00
_cell.angle_beta   90.00
_cell.angle_gamma   90.00
#
_symmetry.space_group_name_H-M   'P 1'
#
loop_
_entity.id
_entity.type
_entity.pdbx_description
1 polymer ?
#
loop_
_entity_poly.entity_id
_entity_poly.type
_entity_poly.pdbx_seq_one_letter_code
_entity_poly.pdbx_strand_id
1 'polypeptide(L)'
;MSDAQKEQESQKPKEELEFINAHTHLFNADDTPTYLARKFVVWPFYYLINTRWAVYVLKKYRKWKSDGYSYSARNRVWNEYLTTKSTFMAVIRRLFLLMVNLLFFFYLLYVLKSLFQFHPLESWLEWLYGTSFSKYLLVFPERVHYLPLLLLMFLLFKKLRNWLLQAAWKNIKRRLGKEWVEFMLRYRNILFYAGYTSMKNMFNKLHEQYPPNTGFVVLPMDMEFMGAGKVKRSYMEQMQELLQTKNDKDQTMYPFLFAHPRRMTQIIDGKPYFSGRLVDGTYDLVDCHVKDFLYQGCSGIKIYPALGYYPFDKNLLALWLYCDQNQIPITTHCSVGPIFYRGNLKKLDIRDIDRHPVFDQIVGKTKEGEEVIEKLRLPLYKNKIFQRNFTHPLNYMCLLHEPFLKKVLDHHQDLELNALFGYNREDKNQKLSNNLSNLKINLAHYGGSENWDEFLEKDRYREANKIINQPEIGLDLTKNMDNLTKLYSTWHFVDWFSLISSMILNFENVYTDISYTTHDLKYLNLLSEIMDNPEIGKRVLFGTDFYVVSNHKSEKHFWIDMQNTLGTDRWRLLSCDNPKSFLKSSLSISRTGAGTES
;
A
#
# COMPACT_ATOMS: atom_id res chain seq x y z
N MET A 1 23.57 -3.57 60.17
CA MET A 1 22.53 -3.81 59.15
C MET A 1 23.02 -4.96 58.31
N SER A 2 22.29 -6.06 58.38
CA SER A 2 22.67 -7.38 57.89
C SER A 2 22.77 -7.44 56.37
N ASP A 3 23.54 -8.42 55.88
CA ASP A 3 23.66 -8.81 54.47
C ASP A 3 22.30 -9.11 53.79
N ALA A 4 21.20 -9.16 54.55
CA ALA A 4 19.82 -9.21 54.09
C ALA A 4 19.32 -7.94 53.38
N GLN A 5 20.04 -6.80 53.46
CA GLN A 5 19.70 -5.57 52.70
C GLN A 5 20.46 -5.43 51.37
N LYS A 6 21.43 -6.32 51.07
CA LYS A 6 22.07 -6.40 49.75
C LYS A 6 21.48 -7.48 48.84
N GLU A 7 20.64 -8.36 49.39
CA GLU A 7 19.90 -9.39 48.61
C GLU A 7 18.51 -8.94 48.12
N GLN A 8 18.08 -7.71 48.41
CA GLN A 8 16.82 -7.16 47.89
C GLN A 8 16.97 -6.24 46.65
N GLU A 9 18.15 -6.21 46.02
CA GLU A 9 18.38 -5.49 44.76
C GLU A 9 18.61 -6.41 43.54
N SER A 10 18.32 -7.72 43.65
CA SER A 10 18.48 -8.68 42.54
C SER A 10 17.18 -9.22 41.93
N GLN A 11 16.00 -8.83 42.43
CA GLN A 11 14.73 -9.14 41.75
C GLN A 11 14.31 -7.99 40.83
N LYS A 12 14.98 -7.88 39.67
CA LYS A 12 14.34 -7.29 38.49
C LYS A 12 13.44 -8.36 37.87
N PRO A 13 12.10 -8.23 37.85
CA PRO A 13 11.33 -8.89 36.82
C PRO A 13 11.59 -8.11 35.52
N LYS A 14 12.59 -8.54 34.73
CA LYS A 14 12.82 -8.03 33.37
C LYS A 14 12.49 -9.11 32.34
N GLU A 15 11.24 -9.57 32.33
CA GLU A 15 10.62 -10.05 31.09
C GLU A 15 9.69 -8.94 30.59
N GLU A 16 10.32 -7.86 30.10
CA GLU A 16 9.64 -6.71 29.50
C GLU A 16 9.07 -7.12 28.13
N LEU A 17 7.74 -7.34 28.10
CA LEU A 17 6.79 -7.27 26.98
C LEU A 17 7.37 -7.41 25.56
N GLU A 18 7.34 -8.63 25.04
CA GLU A 18 7.40 -8.95 23.60
C GLU A 18 6.14 -8.40 22.91
N PHE A 19 6.23 -7.24 22.25
CA PHE A 19 5.17 -6.77 21.35
C PHE A 19 5.47 -7.17 19.90
N ILE A 20 4.43 -7.40 19.11
CA ILE A 20 4.47 -7.91 17.75
C ILE A 20 3.81 -6.87 16.84
N ASN A 21 4.57 -6.40 15.86
CA ASN A 21 4.05 -5.63 14.74
C ASN A 21 3.51 -6.61 13.68
N ALA A 22 2.20 -6.79 13.64
CA ALA A 22 1.52 -7.77 12.80
C ALA A 22 1.45 -7.39 11.31
N HIS A 23 2.03 -6.26 10.91
CA HIS A 23 1.97 -5.82 9.52
C HIS A 23 3.16 -4.93 9.14
N THR A 24 4.12 -5.52 8.43
CA THR A 24 5.26 -4.79 7.85
C THR A 24 5.56 -5.30 6.44
N HIS A 25 5.85 -4.42 5.49
CA HIS A 25 6.30 -4.81 4.16
C HIS A 25 7.82 -4.78 4.06
N LEU A 26 8.39 -5.85 3.50
CA LEU A 26 9.81 -5.94 3.15
C LEU A 26 9.92 -6.24 1.66
N PHE A 27 10.14 -5.20 0.84
CA PHE A 27 10.45 -5.32 -0.58
C PHE A 27 11.23 -4.08 -1.06
N ASN A 28 12.09 -4.25 -2.06
CA ASN A 28 12.95 -3.20 -2.58
C ASN A 28 12.60 -2.79 -4.03
N ALA A 29 13.41 -1.93 -4.68
CA ALA A 29 13.16 -1.47 -6.05
C ALA A 29 13.17 -2.59 -7.09
N ASP A 30 13.96 -3.64 -6.85
CA ASP A 30 14.11 -4.75 -7.79
C ASP A 30 12.89 -5.68 -7.76
N ASP A 31 12.14 -5.68 -6.66
CA ASP A 31 10.84 -6.37 -6.49
C ASP A 31 9.68 -5.59 -7.11
N THR A 32 9.87 -4.30 -7.42
CA THR A 32 8.81 -3.45 -7.99
C THR A 32 8.84 -3.43 -9.52
N PRO A 33 7.67 -3.36 -10.19
CA PRO A 33 7.64 -3.26 -11.64
C PRO A 33 8.29 -1.99 -12.19
N THR A 34 8.84 -2.10 -13.40
CA THR A 34 9.56 -1.02 -14.09
C THR A 34 8.72 0.26 -14.27
N TYR A 35 7.41 0.13 -14.51
CA TYR A 35 6.51 1.26 -14.78
C TYR A 35 5.40 1.39 -13.73
N LEU A 36 5.77 1.40 -12.45
CA LEU A 36 4.84 1.60 -11.35
C LEU A 36 4.02 2.92 -11.48
N ALA A 37 4.62 3.97 -12.05
CA ALA A 37 3.98 5.27 -12.29
C ALA A 37 3.15 5.39 -13.58
N ARG A 38 3.05 4.34 -14.41
CA ARG A 38 2.48 4.38 -15.78
C ARG A 38 1.11 5.04 -15.92
N LYS A 39 0.26 4.99 -14.89
CA LYS A 39 -1.10 5.57 -14.91
C LYS A 39 -1.23 6.92 -14.20
N PHE A 40 -0.16 7.43 -13.57
CA PHE A 40 -0.16 8.73 -12.88
C PHE A 40 0.69 9.79 -13.58
N VAL A 41 1.55 9.38 -14.52
CA VAL A 41 2.36 10.27 -15.34
C VAL A 41 1.83 10.24 -16.77
N VAL A 42 1.55 11.42 -17.33
CA VAL A 42 0.99 11.58 -18.68
C VAL A 42 1.98 11.06 -19.73
N TRP A 43 1.46 10.41 -20.77
CA TRP A 43 2.27 9.97 -21.91
C TRP A 43 2.93 11.19 -22.61
N PRO A 44 4.20 11.11 -23.05
CA PRO A 44 5.12 9.96 -23.00
C PRO A 44 6.02 9.92 -21.75
N PHE A 45 5.88 10.85 -20.81
CA PHE A 45 6.84 11.08 -19.73
C PHE A 45 7.01 9.91 -18.76
N TYR A 46 6.04 8.98 -18.65
CA TYR A 46 6.18 7.82 -17.77
C TYR A 46 7.28 6.85 -18.21
N TYR A 47 7.69 6.86 -19.49
CA TYR A 47 8.84 6.08 -19.97
C TYR A 47 10.17 6.68 -19.50
N LEU A 48 10.22 8.00 -19.35
CA LEU A 48 11.41 8.73 -18.88
C LEU A 48 11.57 8.64 -17.36
N ILE A 49 10.47 8.50 -16.62
CA ILE A 49 10.44 8.36 -15.16
C ILE A 49 10.21 6.89 -14.78
N ASN A 50 11.10 5.99 -15.21
CA ASN A 50 11.05 4.61 -14.73
C ASN A 50 11.42 4.56 -13.23
N THR A 51 10.97 3.50 -12.54
CA THR A 51 11.14 3.33 -11.09
C THR A 51 12.60 3.51 -10.66
N ARG A 52 13.56 2.92 -11.38
CA ARG A 52 14.99 2.99 -11.05
C ARG A 52 15.59 4.38 -11.21
N TRP A 53 15.26 5.08 -12.29
CA TRP A 53 15.72 6.45 -12.50
C TRP A 53 15.24 7.36 -11.36
N ALA A 54 13.98 7.19 -10.94
CA ALA A 54 13.42 7.94 -9.82
C ALA A 54 14.15 7.61 -8.49
N VAL A 55 14.43 6.33 -8.21
CA VAL A 55 15.27 5.93 -7.06
C VAL A 55 16.67 6.55 -7.14
N TYR A 56 17.32 6.52 -8.30
CA TYR A 56 18.66 7.07 -8.51
C TYR A 56 18.69 8.59 -8.24
N VAL A 57 17.74 9.34 -8.80
CA VAL A 57 17.63 10.79 -8.58
C VAL A 57 17.42 11.11 -7.10
N LEU A 58 16.56 10.35 -6.41
CA LEU A 58 16.33 10.51 -4.97
C LEU A 58 17.57 10.19 -4.13
N LYS A 59 18.31 9.12 -4.46
CA LYS A 59 19.59 8.78 -3.81
C LYS A 59 20.60 9.91 -3.98
N LYS A 60 20.76 10.43 -5.20
CA LYS A 60 21.69 11.53 -5.50
C LYS A 60 21.31 12.82 -4.76
N TYR A 61 20.03 13.16 -4.72
CA TYR A 61 19.53 14.32 -3.98
C TYR A 61 19.81 14.21 -2.48
N ARG A 62 19.63 13.02 -1.88
CA ARG A 62 19.97 12.79 -0.47
C ARG A 62 21.46 12.87 -0.19
N LYS A 63 22.27 12.21 -1.02
CA LYS A 63 23.72 12.26 -0.90
C LYS A 63 24.21 13.71 -0.95
N TRP A 64 23.68 14.51 -1.88
CA TRP A 64 23.97 15.95 -1.94
C TRP A 64 23.59 16.68 -0.63
N LYS A 65 22.42 16.38 -0.05
CA LYS A 65 21.99 16.97 1.22
C LYS A 65 22.88 16.54 2.39
N SER A 66 23.24 15.26 2.51
CA SER A 66 24.13 14.75 3.56
C SER A 66 25.55 15.26 3.41
N ASP A 67 26.04 15.30 2.17
CA ASP A 67 27.37 15.80 1.85
C ASP A 67 27.49 17.26 2.29
N GLY A 68 26.44 18.08 2.16
CA GLY A 68 26.40 19.46 2.68
C GLY A 68 26.64 19.60 4.19
N TYR A 69 26.43 18.54 4.99
CA TYR A 69 26.73 18.51 6.43
C TYR A 69 28.09 17.86 6.75
N SER A 70 28.78 17.28 5.76
CA SER A 70 30.15 16.77 5.94
C SER A 70 31.12 17.91 6.27
N TYR A 71 32.16 17.61 7.04
CA TYR A 71 33.20 18.58 7.41
C TYR A 71 33.82 19.25 6.18
N SER A 72 34.13 18.46 5.15
CA SER A 72 34.71 18.94 3.89
C SER A 72 33.76 19.85 3.10
N ALA A 73 32.46 19.54 3.02
CA ALA A 73 31.53 20.39 2.28
C ALA A 73 31.19 21.66 3.06
N ARG A 74 31.09 21.59 4.40
CA ARG A 74 30.95 22.78 5.24
C ARG A 74 32.11 23.74 5.03
N ASN A 75 33.35 23.22 4.96
CA ASN A 75 34.53 24.03 4.68
C ASN A 75 34.55 24.58 3.25
N ARG A 76 34.11 23.81 2.25
CA ARG A 76 33.95 24.31 0.87
C ARG A 76 32.92 25.46 0.81
N VAL A 77 31.74 25.26 1.39
CA VAL A 77 30.68 26.28 1.46
C VAL A 77 31.15 27.52 2.24
N TRP A 78 31.93 27.32 3.30
CA TRP A 78 32.54 28.42 4.06
C TRP A 78 33.58 29.19 3.24
N ASN A 79 34.43 28.50 2.47
CA ASN A 79 35.39 29.14 1.57
C ASN A 79 34.69 29.88 0.43
N GLU A 80 33.61 29.32 -0.14
CA GLU A 80 32.75 30.01 -1.10
C GLU A 80 32.08 31.25 -0.47
N TYR A 81 31.62 31.15 0.78
CA TYR A 81 31.10 32.29 1.53
C TYR A 81 32.17 33.39 1.71
N LEU A 82 33.40 33.05 2.10
CA LEU A 82 34.51 34.00 2.25
C LEU A 82 34.87 34.69 0.93
N THR A 83 34.93 33.95 -0.18
CA THR A 83 35.19 34.53 -1.51
C THR A 83 34.07 35.44 -1.98
N THR A 84 32.81 35.15 -1.67
CA THR A 84 31.67 36.04 -1.95
C THR A 84 31.60 37.29 -1.06
N LYS A 85 32.36 37.33 0.04
CA LYS A 85 32.48 38.51 0.92
C LYS A 85 33.49 39.54 0.39
N SER A 86 34.26 39.22 -0.64
CA SER A 86 35.09 40.18 -1.38
C SER A 86 34.20 41.25 -2.02
N THR A 87 34.27 42.48 -1.50
CA THR A 87 33.54 43.65 -2.01
C THR A 87 33.81 43.87 -3.50
N PHE A 88 35.04 43.65 -3.95
CA PHE A 88 35.44 43.78 -5.35
C PHE A 88 34.74 42.77 -6.27
N MET A 89 34.79 41.47 -5.93
CA MET A 89 34.13 40.43 -6.73
C MET A 89 32.61 40.56 -6.68
N ALA A 90 32.04 41.05 -5.58
CA ALA A 90 30.63 41.36 -5.48
C ALA A 90 30.22 42.51 -6.43
N VAL A 91 31.05 43.55 -6.56
CA VAL A 91 30.82 44.66 -7.50
C VAL A 91 30.94 44.20 -8.95
N ILE A 92 31.99 43.46 -9.31
CA ILE A 92 32.15 42.91 -10.68
C ILE A 92 30.94 42.03 -11.04
N ARG A 93 30.52 41.15 -10.13
CA ARG A 93 29.36 40.29 -10.36
C ARG A 93 28.07 41.10 -10.52
N ARG A 94 27.88 42.18 -9.75
CA ARG A 94 26.72 43.08 -9.90
C ARG A 94 26.74 43.80 -11.23
N LEU A 95 27.89 44.30 -11.67
CA LEU A 95 28.06 44.97 -12.97
C LEU A 95 27.82 44.01 -14.14
N PHE A 96 28.37 42.79 -14.06
CA PHE A 96 28.11 41.75 -15.06
C PHE A 96 26.62 41.38 -15.14
N LEU A 97 25.97 41.16 -14.00
CA LEU A 97 24.53 40.88 -13.96
C LEU A 97 23.70 42.07 -14.45
N LEU A 98 24.09 43.31 -14.15
CA LEU A 98 23.44 44.52 -14.67
C LEU A 98 23.54 44.57 -16.20
N MET A 99 24.73 44.34 -16.75
CA MET A 99 24.96 44.30 -18.20
C MET A 99 24.12 43.22 -18.88
N VAL A 100 24.09 42.00 -18.31
CA VAL A 100 23.26 40.90 -18.80
C VAL A 100 21.75 41.24 -18.72
N ASN A 101 21.30 41.90 -17.64
CA ASN A 101 19.91 42.35 -17.50
C ASN A 101 19.53 43.42 -18.53
N LEU A 102 20.41 44.38 -18.79
CA LEU A 102 20.20 45.43 -19.80
C LEU A 102 20.10 44.81 -21.20
N LEU A 103 20.98 43.84 -21.51
CA LEU A 103 20.96 43.11 -22.77
C LEU A 103 19.66 42.29 -22.91
N PHE A 104 19.23 41.60 -21.86
CA PHE A 104 17.94 40.90 -21.82
C PHE A 104 16.76 41.84 -22.08
N PHE A 105 16.72 43.00 -21.40
CA PHE A 105 15.61 43.94 -21.54
C PHE A 105 15.54 44.51 -22.95
N PHE A 106 16.71 44.79 -23.53
CA PHE A 106 16.85 45.21 -24.92
C PHE A 106 16.30 44.16 -25.90
N TYR A 107 16.68 42.88 -25.76
CA TYR A 107 16.14 41.81 -26.62
C TYR A 107 14.66 41.51 -26.37
N LEU A 108 14.18 41.60 -25.13
CA LEU A 108 12.77 41.42 -24.80
C LEU A 108 11.90 42.50 -25.47
N LEU A 109 12.32 43.77 -25.39
CA LEU A 109 11.64 44.86 -26.08
C LEU A 109 11.64 44.67 -27.60
N TYR A 110 12.68 44.08 -28.17
CA TYR A 110 12.77 43.80 -29.60
C TYR A 110 11.76 42.73 -30.02
N VAL A 111 11.66 41.63 -29.27
CA VAL A 111 10.68 40.55 -29.51
C VAL A 111 9.25 41.06 -29.31
N LEU A 112 9.02 41.90 -28.30
CA LEU A 112 7.69 42.47 -28.03
C LEU A 112 7.33 43.63 -28.96
N LYS A 113 8.27 44.18 -29.78
CA LYS A 113 8.01 45.28 -30.71
C LYS A 113 6.77 45.01 -31.58
N SER A 114 6.61 43.78 -32.07
CA SER A 114 5.46 43.39 -32.91
C SER A 114 4.11 43.37 -32.18
N LEU A 115 4.08 43.39 -30.85
CA LEU A 115 2.87 43.40 -30.04
C LEU A 115 2.43 44.82 -29.66
N PHE A 116 3.32 45.81 -29.76
CA PHE A 116 3.06 47.21 -29.41
C PHE A 116 2.93 48.07 -30.67
N GLN A 117 1.79 47.98 -31.36
CA GLN A 117 1.44 48.81 -32.53
C GLN A 117 0.83 50.18 -32.13
N PHE A 118 1.09 50.66 -30.91
CA PHE A 118 0.57 51.94 -30.42
C PHE A 118 1.63 53.04 -30.54
N HIS A 119 1.21 54.16 -31.16
CA HIS A 119 2.05 55.18 -31.81
C HIS A 119 3.16 55.88 -30.99
N PRO A 120 3.08 56.04 -29.64
CA PRO A 120 4.20 56.64 -28.90
C PRO A 120 5.38 55.68 -28.68
N LEU A 121 5.09 54.40 -28.45
CA LEU A 121 6.09 53.39 -28.11
C LEU A 121 6.83 52.86 -29.33
N GLU A 122 6.12 52.74 -30.47
CA GLU A 122 6.69 52.28 -31.72
C GLU A 122 7.81 53.20 -32.21
N SER A 123 7.54 54.52 -32.24
CA SER A 123 8.51 55.55 -32.65
C SER A 123 9.79 55.55 -31.80
N TRP A 124 9.67 55.35 -30.49
CA TRP A 124 10.81 55.27 -29.58
C TRP A 124 11.63 53.99 -29.77
N LEU A 125 10.96 52.85 -29.99
CA LEU A 125 11.63 51.58 -30.29
C LEU A 125 12.34 51.63 -31.65
N GLU A 126 11.73 52.24 -32.67
CA GLU A 126 12.36 52.45 -33.98
C GLU A 126 13.64 53.27 -33.88
N TRP A 127 13.60 54.36 -33.11
CA TRP A 127 14.79 55.17 -32.83
C TRP A 127 15.87 54.38 -32.10
N LEU A 128 15.50 53.64 -31.04
CA LEU A 128 16.43 52.85 -30.23
C LEU A 128 17.18 51.79 -31.07
N TYR A 129 16.46 51.05 -31.93
CA TYR A 129 17.02 50.04 -32.84
C TYR A 129 17.58 50.63 -34.15
N GLY A 130 17.38 51.91 -34.43
CA GLY A 130 17.97 52.62 -35.57
C GLY A 130 19.39 53.10 -35.32
N THR A 131 19.84 53.15 -34.07
CA THR A 131 21.19 53.60 -33.70
C THR A 131 22.28 52.62 -34.14
N SER A 132 23.45 53.13 -34.52
CA SER A 132 24.63 52.30 -34.87
C SER A 132 25.06 51.34 -33.75
N PHE A 133 24.76 51.68 -32.50
CA PHE A 133 25.06 50.88 -31.31
C PHE A 133 24.24 49.58 -31.24
N SER A 134 22.97 49.63 -31.65
CA SER A 134 22.07 48.47 -31.65
C SER A 134 22.51 47.34 -32.60
N LYS A 135 23.20 47.69 -33.70
CA LYS A 135 23.74 46.73 -34.68
C LYS A 135 24.79 45.80 -34.10
N TYR A 136 25.54 46.24 -33.09
CA TYR A 136 26.54 45.42 -32.40
C TYR A 136 25.92 44.54 -31.30
N LEU A 137 24.75 44.93 -30.77
CA LEU A 137 24.03 44.19 -29.73
C LEU A 137 23.11 43.11 -30.30
N LEU A 138 22.55 43.31 -31.50
CA LEU A 138 21.63 42.40 -32.21
C LEU A 138 22.37 41.48 -33.19
N VAL A 139 23.14 40.53 -32.66
CA VAL A 139 23.92 39.56 -33.48
C VAL A 139 23.05 38.41 -34.03
N PHE A 140 21.78 38.34 -33.63
CA PHE A 140 20.86 37.26 -34.01
C PHE A 140 19.75 37.77 -34.94
N PRO A 141 19.96 37.80 -36.26
CA PRO A 141 19.05 38.44 -37.22
C PRO A 141 17.76 37.66 -37.51
N GLU A 142 17.69 36.35 -37.19
CA GLU A 142 16.55 35.50 -37.53
C GLU A 142 15.73 35.03 -36.32
N ARG A 143 14.41 34.90 -36.50
CA ARG A 143 13.45 34.46 -35.47
C ARG A 143 13.80 33.11 -34.82
N VAL A 144 14.54 32.26 -35.54
CA VAL A 144 14.99 30.94 -35.09
C VAL A 144 15.96 31.04 -33.90
N HIS A 145 16.67 32.16 -33.77
CA HIS A 145 17.64 32.40 -32.70
C HIS A 145 17.03 32.96 -31.40
N TYR A 146 15.74 33.33 -31.40
CA TYR A 146 15.06 33.76 -30.17
C TYR A 146 14.90 32.62 -29.16
N LEU A 147 14.73 31.39 -29.62
CA LEU A 147 14.54 30.24 -28.73
C LEU A 147 15.83 29.90 -27.95
N PRO A 148 17.03 29.81 -28.58
CA PRO A 148 18.30 29.72 -27.86
C PRO A 148 18.56 30.88 -26.91
N LEU A 149 18.21 32.11 -27.30
CA LEU A 149 18.40 33.30 -26.49
C LEU A 149 17.48 33.29 -25.26
N LEU A 150 16.20 32.96 -25.43
CA LEU A 150 15.24 32.79 -24.34
C LEU A 150 15.65 31.62 -23.41
N LEU A 151 16.22 30.54 -23.96
CA LEU A 151 16.76 29.42 -23.18
C LEU A 151 18.00 29.84 -22.38
N LEU A 152 18.94 30.57 -22.99
CA LEU A 152 20.12 31.14 -22.33
C LEU A 152 19.69 32.10 -21.21
N MET A 153 18.68 32.91 -21.47
CA MET A 153 18.08 33.84 -20.50
C MET A 153 17.35 33.08 -19.37
N PHE A 154 16.65 31.98 -19.66
CA PHE A 154 16.11 31.10 -18.63
C PHE A 154 17.22 30.47 -17.76
N LEU A 155 18.38 30.15 -18.34
CA LEU A 155 19.52 29.58 -17.61
C LEU A 155 20.24 30.61 -16.72
N LEU A 156 20.44 31.85 -17.20
CA LEU A 156 21.18 32.91 -16.51
C LEU A 156 20.36 33.60 -15.40
N PHE A 157 19.05 33.78 -15.60
CA PHE A 157 18.23 34.60 -14.70
C PHE A 157 17.55 33.77 -13.62
N LYS A 158 18.27 33.50 -12.53
CA LYS A 158 17.77 32.69 -11.41
C LYS A 158 16.40 33.15 -10.87
N LYS A 159 16.14 34.47 -10.78
CA LYS A 159 14.84 35.00 -10.31
C LYS A 159 13.71 34.73 -11.31
N LEU A 160 13.91 35.01 -12.59
CA LEU A 160 12.93 34.75 -13.65
C LEU A 160 12.67 33.26 -13.81
N ARG A 161 13.72 32.44 -13.79
CA ARG A 161 13.64 30.97 -13.77
C ARG A 161 12.81 30.46 -12.59
N ASN A 162 13.13 30.92 -11.38
CA ASN A 162 12.41 30.50 -10.18
C ASN A 162 10.94 30.95 -10.24
N TRP A 163 10.65 32.17 -10.70
CA TRP A 163 9.28 32.65 -10.87
C TRP A 163 8.52 31.86 -11.93
N LEU A 164 9.09 31.62 -13.11
CA LEU A 164 8.50 30.80 -14.17
C LEU A 164 8.25 29.36 -13.71
N LEU A 165 9.23 28.75 -13.03
CA LEU A 165 9.09 27.41 -12.44
C LEU A 165 8.02 27.40 -11.35
N GLN A 166 7.95 28.42 -10.49
CA GLN A 166 6.91 28.53 -9.45
C GLN A 166 5.51 28.73 -10.06
N ALA A 167 5.38 29.57 -11.09
CA ALA A 167 4.12 29.81 -11.79
C ALA A 167 3.66 28.55 -12.54
N ALA A 168 4.57 27.89 -13.25
CA ALA A 168 4.32 26.60 -13.89
C ALA A 168 3.94 25.54 -12.85
N TRP A 169 4.68 25.45 -11.74
CA TRP A 169 4.41 24.50 -10.66
C TRP A 169 3.08 24.76 -9.97
N LYS A 170 2.70 26.02 -9.71
CA LYS A 170 1.39 26.39 -9.16
C LYS A 170 0.26 25.97 -10.09
N ASN A 171 0.43 26.19 -11.40
CA ASN A 171 -0.55 25.76 -12.40
C ASN A 171 -0.63 24.24 -12.55
N ILE A 172 0.51 23.54 -12.52
CA ILE A 172 0.59 22.08 -12.52
C ILE A 172 -0.10 21.51 -11.28
N LYS A 173 0.23 22.01 -10.08
CA LYS A 173 -0.37 21.58 -8.81
C LYS A 173 -1.88 21.82 -8.79
N ARG A 174 -2.34 22.97 -9.32
CA ARG A 174 -3.78 23.29 -9.44
C ARG A 174 -4.50 22.33 -10.41
N ARG A 175 -3.87 21.96 -11.52
CA ARG A 175 -4.47 21.05 -12.52
C ARG A 175 -4.43 19.57 -12.12
N LEU A 176 -3.39 19.15 -11.39
CA LEU A 176 -3.21 17.75 -10.99
C LEU A 176 -3.95 17.39 -9.68
N GLY A 177 -4.34 18.39 -8.87
CA GLY A 177 -5.16 18.20 -7.67
C GLY A 177 -4.38 17.70 -6.44
N LYS A 178 -5.06 17.70 -5.28
CA LYS A 178 -4.48 17.23 -4.00
C LYS A 178 -4.11 15.74 -4.03
N GLU A 179 -4.97 14.92 -4.63
CA GLU A 179 -4.75 13.47 -4.76
C GLU A 179 -3.44 13.10 -5.47
N TRP A 180 -3.05 13.85 -6.52
CA TRP A 180 -1.80 13.59 -7.23
C TRP A 180 -0.60 13.90 -6.35
N VAL A 181 -0.66 14.97 -5.55
CA VAL A 181 0.40 15.34 -4.62
C VAL A 181 0.58 14.27 -3.55
N GLU A 182 -0.52 13.81 -2.95
CA GLU A 182 -0.50 12.71 -1.97
C GLU A 182 0.04 11.41 -2.59
N PHE A 183 -0.39 11.07 -3.80
CA PHE A 183 0.15 9.92 -4.52
C PHE A 183 1.66 10.05 -4.72
N MET A 184 2.15 11.21 -5.16
CA MET A 184 3.58 11.41 -5.37
C MET A 184 4.39 11.37 -4.07
N LEU A 185 3.80 11.78 -2.94
CA LEU A 185 4.41 11.63 -1.62
C LEU A 185 4.51 10.14 -1.22
N ARG A 186 3.42 9.37 -1.38
CA ARG A 186 3.41 7.92 -1.14
C ARG A 186 4.41 7.20 -2.06
N TYR A 187 4.42 7.55 -3.35
CA TYR A 187 5.35 7.02 -4.35
C TYR A 187 6.80 7.35 -4.04
N ARG A 188 7.11 8.57 -3.59
CA ARG A 188 8.46 8.94 -3.15
C ARG A 188 8.94 8.06 -2.00
N ASN A 189 8.06 7.72 -1.05
CA ASN A 189 8.43 6.85 0.06
C ASN A 189 8.62 5.39 -0.41
N ILE A 190 7.78 4.90 -1.32
CA ILE A 190 8.03 3.63 -2.04
C ILE A 190 9.43 3.63 -2.63
N LEU A 191 9.77 4.66 -3.42
CA LEU A 191 11.09 4.80 -4.02
C LEU A 191 12.23 4.97 -3.00
N PHE A 192 11.96 5.56 -1.84
CA PHE A 192 12.96 5.76 -0.80
C PHE A 192 13.42 4.42 -0.23
N TYR A 193 12.48 3.60 0.23
CA TYR A 193 12.78 2.31 0.85
C TYR A 193 13.13 1.25 -0.19
N ALA A 194 12.58 1.37 -1.40
CA ALA A 194 13.04 0.64 -2.58
C ALA A 194 14.53 0.87 -2.89
N GLY A 195 15.11 1.98 -2.42
CA GLY A 195 16.53 2.27 -2.56
C GLY A 195 17.47 1.42 -1.71
N TYR A 196 16.99 0.64 -0.73
CA TYR A 196 17.85 -0.29 0.02
C TYR A 196 18.28 -1.48 -0.84
N THR A 197 19.51 -1.95 -0.65
CA THR A 197 20.12 -2.98 -1.49
C THR A 197 19.81 -4.41 -1.04
N SER A 198 19.47 -4.64 0.22
CA SER A 198 19.10 -5.97 0.74
C SER A 198 17.97 -5.90 1.77
N MET A 199 17.17 -6.97 1.84
CA MET A 199 16.08 -7.15 2.79
C MET A 199 16.57 -7.18 4.22
N LYS A 200 17.68 -7.89 4.49
CA LYS A 200 18.33 -7.92 5.80
C LYS A 200 18.66 -6.54 6.35
N ASN A 201 19.24 -5.66 5.54
CA ASN A 201 19.57 -4.30 5.97
C ASN A 201 18.32 -3.45 6.23
N MET A 202 17.26 -3.67 5.46
CA MET A 202 15.98 -2.99 5.67
C MET A 202 15.32 -3.47 6.97
N PHE A 203 15.32 -4.78 7.22
CA PHE A 203 14.78 -5.38 8.44
C PHE A 203 15.55 -4.93 9.68
N ASN A 204 16.89 -4.97 9.67
CA ASN A 204 17.70 -4.50 10.81
C ASN A 204 17.39 -3.04 11.17
N LYS A 205 17.25 -2.16 10.16
CA LYS A 205 16.87 -0.76 10.38
C LYS A 205 15.46 -0.57 10.89
N LEU A 206 14.54 -1.46 10.51
CA LEU A 206 13.20 -1.48 11.07
C LEU A 206 13.27 -1.90 12.54
N HIS A 207 13.90 -3.03 12.82
CA HIS A 207 14.06 -3.60 14.17
C HIS A 207 14.72 -2.61 15.15
N GLU A 208 15.75 -1.86 14.72
CA GLU A 208 16.40 -0.78 15.51
C GLU A 208 15.46 0.39 15.90
N GLN A 209 14.26 0.45 15.32
CA GLN A 209 13.26 1.46 15.65
C GLN A 209 12.29 1.04 16.75
N TYR A 210 12.40 -0.19 17.24
CA TYR A 210 11.53 -0.79 18.24
C TYR A 210 12.34 -1.28 19.44
N PRO A 211 11.73 -1.43 20.63
CA PRO A 211 12.37 -2.10 21.75
C PRO A 211 12.94 -3.49 21.41
N PRO A 212 13.88 -4.02 22.21
CA PRO A 212 14.39 -5.37 22.02
C PRO A 212 13.28 -6.42 22.08
N ASN A 213 13.47 -7.54 21.38
CA ASN A 213 12.54 -8.69 21.31
C ASN A 213 11.18 -8.39 20.66
N THR A 214 11.05 -7.30 19.91
CA THR A 214 9.84 -7.04 19.12
C THR A 214 9.70 -8.02 17.97
N GLY A 215 8.55 -8.68 17.86
CA GLY A 215 8.21 -9.52 16.73
C GLY A 215 7.70 -8.72 15.52
N PHE A 216 7.91 -9.24 14.31
CA PHE A 216 7.51 -8.60 13.06
C PHE A 216 6.91 -9.61 12.10
N VAL A 217 5.64 -9.43 11.77
CA VAL A 217 5.02 -10.12 10.64
C VAL A 217 5.45 -9.43 9.36
N VAL A 218 6.21 -10.16 8.55
CA VAL A 218 6.81 -9.64 7.32
C VAL A 218 6.00 -10.10 6.12
N LEU A 219 5.46 -9.12 5.40
CA LEU A 219 4.47 -9.27 4.34
C LEU A 219 5.12 -8.95 2.98
N PRO A 220 5.77 -9.91 2.28
CA PRO A 220 6.34 -9.69 0.93
C PRO A 220 5.25 -9.39 -0.10
N MET A 221 5.61 -8.98 -1.32
CA MET A 221 4.65 -8.59 -2.37
C MET A 221 5.02 -9.20 -3.71
N ASP A 222 4.22 -10.14 -4.21
CA ASP A 222 4.33 -10.61 -5.60
C ASP A 222 3.69 -9.58 -6.55
N MET A 223 4.52 -8.71 -7.13
CA MET A 223 4.07 -7.70 -8.09
C MET A 223 4.21 -8.13 -9.56
N GLU A 224 4.59 -9.38 -9.85
CA GLU A 224 4.79 -9.87 -11.22
C GLU A 224 3.51 -9.79 -12.06
N PHE A 225 2.36 -10.08 -11.43
CA PHE A 225 1.06 -10.06 -12.10
C PHE A 225 0.36 -8.71 -12.08
N MET A 226 1.01 -7.66 -11.54
CA MET A 226 0.43 -6.32 -11.44
C MET A 226 0.12 -5.70 -12.81
N GLY A 227 0.70 -6.18 -13.92
CA GLY A 227 0.48 -5.61 -15.26
C GLY A 227 1.12 -4.24 -15.45
N ALA A 228 2.15 -3.93 -14.67
CA ALA A 228 2.90 -2.66 -14.65
C ALA A 228 4.30 -2.75 -15.29
N GLY A 229 4.54 -3.78 -16.10
CA GLY A 229 5.85 -4.13 -16.64
C GLY A 229 6.53 -5.25 -15.85
N LYS A 230 7.71 -5.67 -16.29
CA LYS A 230 8.49 -6.73 -15.62
C LYS A 230 9.07 -6.20 -14.29
N VAL A 231 9.11 -7.08 -13.30
CA VAL A 231 9.97 -6.96 -12.12
C VAL A 231 11.39 -7.40 -12.49
N LYS A 232 12.40 -6.99 -11.72
CA LYS A 232 13.79 -7.39 -11.98
C LYS A 232 14.12 -8.69 -11.25
N ARG A 233 13.77 -8.75 -9.97
CA ARG A 233 13.91 -9.92 -9.14
C ARG A 233 12.59 -10.65 -9.11
N SER A 234 12.64 -11.96 -9.34
CA SER A 234 11.44 -12.80 -9.28
C SER A 234 10.92 -12.90 -7.85
N TYR A 235 9.64 -13.22 -7.71
CA TYR A 235 9.05 -13.48 -6.40
C TYR A 235 9.72 -14.67 -5.67
N MET A 236 10.22 -15.67 -6.40
CA MET A 236 10.93 -16.81 -5.81
C MET A 236 12.26 -16.37 -5.17
N GLU A 237 13.07 -15.59 -5.88
CA GLU A 237 14.30 -15.01 -5.33
C GLU A 237 14.01 -14.07 -4.15
N GLN A 238 12.90 -13.33 -4.21
CA GLN A 238 12.43 -12.48 -3.12
C GLN A 238 12.16 -13.30 -1.84
N MET A 239 11.44 -14.41 -1.97
CA MET A 239 11.14 -15.30 -0.84
C MET A 239 12.38 -16.00 -0.29
N GLN A 240 13.30 -16.42 -1.15
CA GLN A 240 14.57 -17.00 -0.73
C GLN A 240 15.40 -16.00 0.09
N GLU A 241 15.52 -14.73 -0.35
CA GLU A 241 16.23 -13.70 0.44
C GLU A 241 15.53 -13.44 1.79
N LEU A 242 14.20 -13.42 1.81
CA LEU A 242 13.42 -13.23 3.03
C LEU A 242 13.66 -14.36 4.03
N LEU A 243 13.61 -15.61 3.58
CA LEU A 243 13.86 -16.78 4.43
C LEU A 243 15.32 -16.90 4.85
N GLN A 244 16.28 -16.52 4.00
CA GLN A 244 17.69 -16.41 4.40
C GLN A 244 17.92 -15.30 5.43
N THR A 245 17.10 -14.25 5.40
CA THR A 245 17.13 -13.18 6.40
C THR A 245 16.60 -13.68 7.74
N LYS A 246 15.57 -14.54 7.73
CA LYS A 246 15.08 -15.28 8.89
C LYS A 246 16.11 -16.34 9.29
N ASN A 247 17.02 -16.01 10.20
CA ASN A 247 17.94 -16.99 10.79
C ASN A 247 17.15 -18.00 11.65
N ASP A 248 17.58 -19.27 11.75
CA ASP A 248 16.94 -20.29 12.60
C ASP A 248 16.86 -19.89 14.10
N LYS A 249 17.69 -18.93 14.50
CA LYS A 249 17.70 -18.35 15.86
C LYS A 249 16.83 -17.09 16.01
N ASP A 250 16.36 -16.51 14.91
CA ASP A 250 15.57 -15.27 14.93
C ASP A 250 14.10 -15.59 15.18
N GLN A 251 13.71 -15.52 16.45
CA GLN A 251 12.32 -15.70 16.88
C GLN A 251 11.45 -14.45 16.65
N THR A 252 12.04 -13.34 16.17
CA THR A 252 11.36 -12.06 16.01
C THR A 252 10.80 -11.83 14.60
N MET A 253 11.12 -12.69 13.62
CA MET A 253 10.61 -12.55 12.26
C MET A 253 9.58 -13.63 11.93
N TYR A 254 8.38 -13.23 11.49
CA TYR A 254 7.29 -14.09 11.04
C TYR A 254 6.97 -13.82 9.56
N PRO A 255 7.70 -14.40 8.59
CA PRO A 255 7.44 -14.21 7.17
C PRO A 255 6.09 -14.78 6.76
N PHE A 256 5.33 -14.06 5.97
CA PHE A 256 4.12 -14.59 5.33
C PHE A 256 4.40 -14.90 3.86
N LEU A 257 3.74 -15.92 3.35
CA LEU A 257 3.81 -16.28 1.94
C LEU A 257 2.75 -15.51 1.16
N PHE A 258 3.16 -14.78 0.11
CA PHE A 258 2.21 -14.15 -0.80
C PHE A 258 1.52 -15.18 -1.70
N ALA A 259 0.19 -15.15 -1.71
CA ALA A 259 -0.67 -15.97 -2.52
C ALA A 259 -1.36 -15.14 -3.62
N HIS A 260 -1.01 -15.43 -4.86
CA HIS A 260 -1.68 -14.88 -6.04
C HIS A 260 -2.27 -16.05 -6.85
N PRO A 261 -3.54 -15.98 -7.32
CA PRO A 261 -4.17 -17.12 -8.01
C PRO A 261 -3.37 -17.58 -9.24
N ARG A 262 -2.86 -16.63 -10.04
CA ARG A 262 -1.98 -16.94 -11.17
C ARG A 262 -0.62 -17.53 -10.80
N ARG A 263 -0.15 -17.36 -9.57
CA ARG A 263 1.07 -18.01 -9.07
C ARG A 263 0.79 -19.47 -8.73
N MET A 264 -0.36 -19.73 -8.11
CA MET A 264 -0.75 -21.07 -7.63
C MET A 264 -0.79 -22.11 -8.75
N THR A 265 -1.05 -21.67 -9.99
CA THR A 265 -1.14 -22.56 -11.15
C THR A 265 0.19 -22.80 -11.87
N GLN A 266 1.28 -22.16 -11.44
CA GLN A 266 2.56 -22.28 -12.14
C GLN A 266 3.39 -23.47 -11.68
N ILE A 267 4.22 -23.96 -12.60
CA ILE A 267 5.31 -24.90 -12.33
C ILE A 267 6.61 -24.10 -12.47
N ILE A 268 7.44 -24.12 -11.44
CA ILE A 268 8.71 -23.40 -11.37
C ILE A 268 9.81 -24.42 -11.10
N ASP A 269 10.81 -24.46 -11.97
CA ASP A 269 11.93 -25.41 -11.91
C ASP A 269 11.47 -26.87 -11.83
N GLY A 270 10.42 -27.23 -12.59
CA GLY A 270 9.85 -28.57 -12.64
C GLY A 270 8.94 -28.94 -11.45
N LYS A 271 8.81 -28.06 -10.45
CA LYS A 271 8.00 -28.29 -9.24
C LYS A 271 6.76 -27.37 -9.24
N PRO A 272 5.54 -27.87 -8.95
CA PRO A 272 4.36 -27.03 -8.86
C PRO A 272 4.51 -26.01 -7.73
N TYR A 273 4.03 -24.78 -7.95
CA TYR A 273 4.04 -23.78 -6.90
C TYR A 273 3.13 -24.18 -5.75
N PHE A 274 1.89 -24.55 -6.06
CA PHE A 274 0.93 -25.07 -5.10
C PHE A 274 0.30 -26.36 -5.63
N SER A 275 0.25 -27.38 -4.79
CA SER A 275 -0.43 -28.63 -5.09
C SER A 275 -0.75 -29.36 -3.79
N GLY A 276 -1.84 -30.10 -3.77
CA GLY A 276 -2.27 -30.88 -2.64
C GLY A 276 -3.33 -31.90 -3.04
N ARG A 277 -3.70 -32.75 -2.10
CA ARG A 277 -4.71 -33.80 -2.29
C ARG A 277 -5.55 -33.97 -1.04
N LEU A 278 -6.78 -34.39 -1.22
CA LEU A 278 -7.67 -34.75 -0.13
C LEU A 278 -7.35 -36.19 0.33
N VAL A 279 -7.05 -36.36 1.62
CA VAL A 279 -6.81 -37.65 2.29
C VAL A 279 -7.73 -37.71 3.50
N ASP A 280 -8.70 -38.63 3.49
CA ASP A 280 -9.65 -38.84 4.59
C ASP A 280 -10.34 -37.55 5.09
N GLY A 281 -10.74 -36.67 4.15
CA GLY A 281 -11.40 -35.39 4.44
C GLY A 281 -10.44 -34.25 4.81
N THR A 282 -9.16 -34.52 5.01
CA THR A 282 -8.12 -33.51 5.26
C THR A 282 -7.38 -33.19 3.98
N TYR A 283 -7.22 -31.91 3.65
CA TYR A 283 -6.44 -31.51 2.48
C TYR A 283 -4.98 -31.37 2.88
N ASP A 284 -4.10 -32.14 2.25
CA ASP A 284 -2.67 -32.14 2.53
C ASP A 284 -1.85 -31.65 1.34
N LEU A 285 -0.80 -30.88 1.62
CA LEU A 285 0.14 -30.44 0.59
C LEU A 285 1.06 -31.59 0.13
N VAL A 286 1.12 -31.79 -1.17
CA VAL A 286 2.14 -32.64 -1.81
C VAL A 286 3.43 -31.84 -2.00
N ASP A 287 4.43 -32.43 -2.64
CA ASP A 287 5.69 -31.74 -2.94
C ASP A 287 5.44 -30.51 -3.83
N CYS A 288 5.48 -29.31 -3.24
CA CYS A 288 5.25 -28.03 -3.91
C CYS A 288 5.97 -26.88 -3.18
N HIS A 289 6.18 -25.76 -3.86
CA HIS A 289 6.91 -24.61 -3.27
C HIS A 289 6.21 -24.01 -2.05
N VAL A 290 4.87 -23.97 -2.03
CA VAL A 290 4.10 -23.52 -0.84
C VAL A 290 4.44 -24.37 0.39
N LYS A 291 4.52 -25.70 0.23
CA LYS A 291 4.92 -26.60 1.32
C LYS A 291 6.32 -26.26 1.81
N ASP A 292 7.29 -26.14 0.90
CA ASP A 292 8.66 -25.80 1.25
C ASP A 292 8.75 -24.50 2.07
N PHE A 293 8.07 -23.45 1.63
CA PHE A 293 8.10 -22.15 2.32
C PHE A 293 7.48 -22.19 3.71
N LEU A 294 6.36 -22.91 3.89
CA LEU A 294 5.74 -23.10 5.20
C LEU A 294 6.67 -23.86 6.16
N TYR A 295 7.31 -24.94 5.69
CA TYR A 295 8.23 -25.74 6.50
C TYR A 295 9.58 -25.03 6.76
N GLN A 296 9.98 -24.10 5.89
CA GLN A 296 11.14 -23.20 6.10
C GLN A 296 10.83 -22.02 7.05
N GLY A 297 9.61 -21.93 7.59
CA GLY A 297 9.28 -21.01 8.68
C GLY A 297 8.41 -19.82 8.29
N CYS A 298 7.73 -19.85 7.14
CA CYS A 298 6.60 -18.96 6.90
C CYS A 298 5.48 -19.23 7.92
N SER A 299 4.96 -18.17 8.55
CA SER A 299 4.00 -18.23 9.65
C SER A 299 2.56 -17.94 9.22
N GLY A 300 2.32 -17.64 7.94
CA GLY A 300 1.00 -17.27 7.45
C GLY A 300 0.98 -17.03 5.94
N ILE A 301 -0.20 -16.71 5.43
CA ILE A 301 -0.45 -16.37 4.03
C ILE A 301 -0.83 -14.91 3.90
N LYS A 302 -0.42 -14.28 2.81
CA LYS A 302 -0.81 -12.93 2.44
C LYS A 302 -1.49 -12.90 1.09
N ILE A 303 -2.54 -12.10 0.95
CA ILE A 303 -3.14 -11.79 -0.36
C ILE A 303 -3.33 -10.29 -0.56
N TYR A 304 -3.44 -9.89 -1.82
CA TYR A 304 -3.67 -8.50 -2.20
C TYR A 304 -4.66 -8.42 -3.38
N PRO A 305 -5.98 -8.57 -3.13
CA PRO A 305 -7.01 -8.64 -4.18
C PRO A 305 -7.01 -7.45 -5.15
N ALA A 306 -6.59 -6.25 -4.70
CA ALA A 306 -6.41 -5.07 -5.55
C ALA A 306 -5.46 -5.31 -6.76
N LEU A 307 -4.66 -6.37 -6.77
CA LEU A 307 -3.89 -6.83 -7.93
C LEU A 307 -4.72 -7.52 -9.03
N GLY A 308 -6.04 -7.54 -8.90
CA GLY A 308 -6.96 -7.87 -10.00
C GLY A 308 -7.59 -9.25 -9.89
N TYR A 309 -7.92 -9.69 -8.69
CA TYR A 309 -8.59 -10.97 -8.43
C TYR A 309 -9.47 -10.88 -7.18
N TYR A 310 -10.44 -11.79 -7.06
CA TYR A 310 -11.28 -11.90 -5.86
C TYR A 310 -10.65 -12.86 -4.85
N PRO A 311 -10.87 -12.68 -3.52
CA PRO A 311 -10.33 -13.60 -2.51
C PRO A 311 -10.90 -15.02 -2.64
N PHE A 312 -12.03 -15.20 -3.32
CA PHE A 312 -12.67 -16.48 -3.63
C PHE A 312 -12.36 -17.01 -5.04
N ASP A 313 -11.23 -16.59 -5.64
CA ASP A 313 -10.71 -17.19 -6.87
C ASP A 313 -10.53 -18.71 -6.70
N LYS A 314 -10.93 -19.49 -7.70
CA LYS A 314 -10.91 -20.95 -7.65
C LYS A 314 -9.53 -21.52 -7.30
N ASN A 315 -8.46 -20.85 -7.75
CA ASN A 315 -7.08 -21.30 -7.54
C ASN A 315 -6.56 -21.01 -6.12
N LEU A 316 -7.37 -20.36 -5.28
CA LEU A 316 -7.07 -20.09 -3.86
C LEU A 316 -7.90 -20.96 -2.91
N LEU A 317 -9.06 -21.47 -3.35
CA LEU A 317 -10.00 -22.15 -2.46
C LEU A 317 -9.40 -23.40 -1.78
N ALA A 318 -8.60 -24.18 -2.49
CA ALA A 318 -7.91 -25.33 -1.90
C ALA A 318 -6.84 -24.90 -0.86
N LEU A 319 -6.16 -23.78 -1.09
CA LEU A 319 -5.25 -23.20 -0.10
C LEU A 319 -6.02 -22.71 1.14
N TRP A 320 -7.22 -22.16 0.97
CA TRP A 320 -8.08 -21.76 2.08
C TRP A 320 -8.53 -22.92 2.92
N LEU A 321 -8.89 -24.04 2.30
CA LEU A 321 -9.22 -25.25 3.04
C LEU A 321 -8.01 -25.74 3.86
N TYR A 322 -6.82 -25.76 3.26
CA TYR A 322 -5.59 -26.09 3.97
C TYR A 322 -5.35 -25.16 5.17
N CYS A 323 -5.56 -23.85 4.99
CA CYS A 323 -5.36 -22.85 6.03
C CYS A 323 -6.41 -22.94 7.14
N ASP A 324 -7.66 -23.23 6.82
CA ASP A 324 -8.75 -23.46 7.79
C ASP A 324 -8.41 -24.67 8.68
N GLN A 325 -8.08 -25.82 8.07
CA GLN A 325 -7.77 -27.06 8.78
C GLN A 325 -6.50 -26.95 9.65
N ASN A 326 -5.49 -26.20 9.20
CA ASN A 326 -4.22 -26.00 9.92
C ASN A 326 -4.16 -24.70 10.72
N GLN A 327 -5.26 -23.95 10.79
CA GLN A 327 -5.38 -22.69 11.51
C GLN A 327 -4.25 -21.69 11.14
N ILE A 328 -3.86 -21.67 9.86
CA ILE A 328 -2.81 -20.80 9.32
C ILE A 328 -3.42 -19.40 9.08
N PRO A 329 -2.84 -18.34 9.65
CA PRO A 329 -3.38 -16.99 9.51
C PRO A 329 -3.23 -16.46 8.08
N ILE A 330 -4.26 -15.74 7.63
CA ILE A 330 -4.27 -15.04 6.35
C ILE A 330 -4.37 -13.55 6.62
N THR A 331 -3.44 -12.75 6.08
CA THR A 331 -3.56 -11.29 6.06
C THR A 331 -3.92 -10.83 4.65
N THR A 332 -4.99 -10.06 4.53
CA THR A 332 -5.44 -9.51 3.27
C THR A 332 -5.50 -8.00 3.30
N HIS A 333 -5.02 -7.35 2.24
CA HIS A 333 -5.17 -5.91 2.11
C HIS A 333 -6.65 -5.54 1.96
N CYS A 334 -7.22 -4.83 2.92
CA CYS A 334 -8.62 -4.41 2.96
C CYS A 334 -8.79 -2.88 3.01
N SER A 335 -8.12 -2.18 2.09
CA SER A 335 -8.28 -0.73 1.88
C SER A 335 -8.06 -0.35 0.40
N VAL A 336 -8.29 0.91 0.03
CA VAL A 336 -8.01 1.40 -1.32
C VAL A 336 -6.60 2.02 -1.36
N GLY A 337 -5.67 1.28 -1.97
CA GLY A 337 -4.25 1.61 -1.96
C GLY A 337 -3.68 2.20 -3.25
N PRO A 338 -2.41 2.65 -3.21
CA PRO A 338 -1.67 3.05 -4.40
C PRO A 338 -1.11 1.84 -5.18
N ILE A 339 -1.10 0.64 -4.62
CA ILE A 339 -0.71 -0.59 -5.32
C ILE A 339 -1.98 -1.28 -5.79
N PHE A 340 -2.11 -1.52 -7.09
CA PHE A 340 -3.26 -2.19 -7.70
C PHE A 340 -2.93 -2.61 -9.13
N TYR A 341 -3.77 -3.47 -9.71
CA TYR A 341 -3.62 -3.94 -11.09
C TYR A 341 -3.55 -2.81 -12.10
N ARG A 342 -2.49 -2.78 -12.92
CA ARG A 342 -2.23 -1.77 -13.95
C ARG A 342 -2.55 -2.22 -15.36
N GLY A 343 -2.76 -3.52 -15.57
CA GLY A 343 -3.12 -4.09 -16.86
C GLY A 343 -4.51 -3.69 -17.36
N ASN A 344 -4.92 -4.30 -18.46
CA ASN A 344 -6.27 -4.15 -18.99
C ASN A 344 -7.23 -5.02 -18.18
N LEU A 345 -8.24 -4.41 -17.56
CA LEU A 345 -9.26 -5.10 -16.76
C LEU A 345 -10.00 -6.15 -17.60
N LYS A 346 -10.33 -5.84 -18.86
CA LYS A 346 -11.03 -6.78 -19.77
C LYS A 346 -10.20 -8.01 -20.16
N LYS A 347 -8.91 -8.05 -19.82
CA LYS A 347 -8.01 -9.19 -20.03
C LYS A 347 -7.76 -9.99 -18.75
N LEU A 348 -8.41 -9.62 -17.64
CA LEU A 348 -8.41 -10.48 -16.46
C LEU A 348 -9.24 -11.73 -16.77
N ASP A 349 -8.85 -12.84 -16.14
CA ASP A 349 -9.55 -14.13 -16.28
C ASP A 349 -10.76 -14.15 -15.33
N ILE A 350 -11.66 -13.19 -15.54
CA ILE A 350 -12.87 -12.99 -14.73
C ILE A 350 -14.01 -12.82 -15.72
N ARG A 351 -14.93 -13.78 -15.70
CA ARG A 351 -16.14 -13.75 -16.51
C ARG A 351 -16.98 -12.54 -16.13
N ASP A 352 -17.44 -11.79 -17.14
CA ASP A 352 -18.33 -10.63 -16.97
C ASP A 352 -17.81 -9.65 -15.90
N ILE A 353 -16.59 -9.14 -16.07
CA ILE A 353 -15.90 -8.29 -15.08
C ILE A 353 -16.70 -7.05 -14.62
N ASP A 354 -17.68 -6.60 -15.39
CA ASP A 354 -18.60 -5.52 -15.00
C ASP A 354 -19.77 -6.01 -14.12
N ARG A 355 -19.68 -7.24 -13.61
CA ARG A 355 -20.64 -7.88 -12.69
C ARG A 355 -19.89 -8.56 -11.56
N HIS A 356 -20.47 -8.55 -10.35
CA HIS A 356 -19.94 -9.33 -9.25
C HIS A 356 -20.16 -10.83 -9.51
N PRO A 357 -19.17 -11.72 -9.32
CA PRO A 357 -19.34 -13.15 -9.63
C PRO A 357 -20.45 -13.84 -8.82
N VAL A 358 -20.65 -13.42 -7.56
CA VAL A 358 -21.50 -14.11 -6.59
C VAL A 358 -22.78 -13.34 -6.27
N PHE A 359 -22.71 -12.02 -6.21
CA PHE A 359 -23.77 -11.19 -5.63
C PHE A 359 -24.77 -10.78 -6.69
N ASP A 360 -26.04 -10.78 -6.30
CA ASP A 360 -27.17 -10.44 -7.15
C ASP A 360 -27.77 -9.10 -6.69
N GLN A 361 -28.51 -8.46 -7.57
CA GLN A 361 -29.24 -7.21 -7.30
C GLN A 361 -30.58 -7.23 -8.03
N ILE A 362 -31.55 -6.49 -7.48
CA ILE A 362 -32.82 -6.22 -8.15
C ILE A 362 -32.62 -5.03 -9.08
N VAL A 363 -32.88 -5.19 -10.38
CA VAL A 363 -32.71 -4.13 -11.39
C VAL A 363 -34.02 -3.46 -11.79
N GLY A 364 -35.15 -4.06 -11.45
CA GLY A 364 -36.47 -3.55 -11.78
C GLY A 364 -37.54 -4.58 -11.45
N LYS A 365 -38.75 -4.31 -11.93
CA LYS A 365 -39.87 -5.25 -11.87
C LYS A 365 -40.43 -5.47 -13.26
N THR A 366 -40.91 -6.68 -13.52
CA THR A 366 -41.66 -7.01 -14.75
C THR A 366 -43.01 -6.28 -14.75
N LYS A 367 -43.75 -6.34 -15.86
CA LYS A 367 -45.10 -5.75 -15.94
C LYS A 367 -46.07 -6.42 -14.98
N GLU A 368 -45.79 -7.68 -14.64
CA GLU A 368 -46.52 -8.54 -13.72
C GLU A 368 -46.11 -8.33 -12.25
N GLY A 369 -45.12 -7.45 -12.00
CA GLY A 369 -44.67 -7.08 -10.65
C GLY A 369 -43.56 -7.95 -10.06
N GLU A 370 -43.07 -8.96 -10.80
CA GLU A 370 -41.97 -9.84 -10.37
C GLU A 370 -40.63 -9.11 -10.42
N GLU A 371 -39.76 -9.37 -9.45
CA GLU A 371 -38.43 -8.74 -9.41
C GLU A 371 -37.51 -9.31 -10.49
N VAL A 372 -36.92 -8.42 -11.28
CA VAL A 372 -35.89 -8.79 -12.25
C VAL A 372 -34.55 -8.79 -11.53
N ILE A 373 -33.92 -9.96 -11.44
CA ILE A 373 -32.67 -10.17 -10.72
C ILE A 373 -31.52 -10.32 -11.73
N GLU A 374 -30.45 -9.55 -11.53
CA GLU A 374 -29.19 -9.67 -12.27
C GLU A 374 -28.02 -9.76 -11.29
N LYS A 375 -26.84 -10.14 -11.78
CA LYS A 375 -25.60 -9.97 -11.01
C LYS A 375 -25.36 -8.50 -10.66
N LEU A 376 -24.86 -8.24 -9.46
CA LEU A 376 -24.54 -6.90 -8.94
C LEU A 376 -23.65 -6.17 -9.95
N ARG A 377 -24.07 -4.99 -10.40
CA ARG A 377 -23.38 -4.24 -11.45
C ARG A 377 -22.15 -3.52 -10.90
N LEU A 378 -21.01 -3.73 -11.56
CA LEU A 378 -19.71 -3.13 -11.20
C LEU A 378 -19.23 -2.24 -12.35
N PRO A 379 -19.58 -0.94 -12.37
CA PRO A 379 -19.19 -0.05 -13.47
C PRO A 379 -17.67 -0.07 -13.70
N LEU A 380 -17.25 -0.27 -14.94
CA LEU A 380 -15.84 -0.36 -15.33
C LEU A 380 -15.15 1.01 -15.35
N TYR A 381 -14.90 1.53 -14.15
CA TYR A 381 -14.07 2.71 -13.95
C TYR A 381 -12.58 2.41 -14.18
N LYS A 382 -11.75 3.45 -14.09
CA LYS A 382 -10.29 3.29 -14.09
C LYS A 382 -9.86 2.33 -12.98
N ASN A 383 -8.81 1.53 -13.22
CA ASN A 383 -8.33 0.52 -12.27
C ASN A 383 -8.13 1.05 -10.82
N LYS A 384 -7.72 2.32 -10.66
CA LYS A 384 -7.58 2.98 -9.36
C LYS A 384 -8.86 2.91 -8.52
N ILE A 385 -10.00 3.09 -9.17
CA ILE A 385 -11.32 3.07 -8.54
C ILE A 385 -11.83 1.63 -8.51
N PHE A 386 -11.68 0.90 -9.62
CA PHE A 386 -12.18 -0.47 -9.76
C PHE A 386 -11.58 -1.45 -8.74
N GLN A 387 -10.37 -1.21 -8.25
CA GLN A 387 -9.75 -2.05 -7.20
C GLN A 387 -10.64 -2.20 -5.94
N ARG A 388 -11.49 -1.20 -5.65
CA ARG A 388 -12.41 -1.22 -4.51
C ARG A 388 -13.32 -2.45 -4.56
N ASN A 389 -13.68 -2.92 -5.75
CA ASN A 389 -14.54 -4.08 -5.94
C ASN A 389 -13.83 -5.40 -5.55
N PHE A 390 -12.53 -5.53 -5.81
CA PHE A 390 -11.76 -6.73 -5.45
C PHE A 390 -11.47 -6.79 -3.95
N THR A 391 -11.21 -5.63 -3.35
CA THR A 391 -10.79 -5.51 -1.96
C THR A 391 -11.96 -5.33 -0.97
N HIS A 392 -13.19 -5.25 -1.46
CA HIS A 392 -14.38 -5.00 -0.62
C HIS A 392 -14.53 -6.04 0.51
N PRO A 393 -14.75 -5.64 1.78
CA PRO A 393 -14.86 -6.58 2.91
C PRO A 393 -15.96 -7.65 2.73
N LEU A 394 -17.10 -7.28 2.11
CA LEU A 394 -18.15 -8.28 1.81
C LEU A 394 -17.68 -9.45 0.94
N ASN A 395 -16.58 -9.33 0.18
CA ASN A 395 -16.07 -10.46 -0.58
C ASN A 395 -15.66 -11.64 0.31
N TYR A 396 -15.28 -11.40 1.58
CA TYR A 396 -14.93 -12.46 2.52
C TYR A 396 -16.16 -13.20 3.08
N MET A 397 -17.36 -12.62 2.98
CA MET A 397 -18.60 -13.36 3.22
C MET A 397 -18.74 -14.54 2.26
N CYS A 398 -18.17 -14.44 1.04
CA CYS A 398 -18.16 -15.53 0.08
C CYS A 398 -17.28 -16.72 0.49
N LEU A 399 -16.45 -16.55 1.53
CA LEU A 399 -15.64 -17.61 2.13
C LEU A 399 -16.27 -18.06 3.47
N LEU A 400 -16.58 -17.10 4.34
CA LEU A 400 -16.97 -17.36 5.73
C LEU A 400 -18.44 -17.80 5.90
N HIS A 401 -19.30 -17.45 4.95
CA HIS A 401 -20.73 -17.73 5.03
C HIS A 401 -21.12 -18.82 4.03
N GLU A 402 -21.52 -19.99 4.54
CA GLU A 402 -21.76 -21.20 3.75
C GLU A 402 -22.71 -21.00 2.54
N PRO A 403 -23.86 -20.30 2.65
CA PRO A 403 -24.72 -20.02 1.49
C PRO A 403 -23.99 -19.31 0.34
N PHE A 404 -23.09 -18.38 0.65
CA PHE A 404 -22.30 -17.69 -0.38
C PHE A 404 -21.13 -18.52 -0.89
N LEU A 405 -20.52 -19.35 -0.04
CA LEU A 405 -19.51 -20.30 -0.49
C LEU A 405 -20.10 -21.31 -1.49
N LYS A 406 -21.32 -21.79 -1.27
CA LYS A 406 -22.06 -22.61 -2.26
C LYS A 406 -22.26 -21.86 -3.58
N LYS A 407 -22.64 -20.58 -3.54
CA LYS A 407 -22.74 -19.74 -4.75
C LYS A 407 -21.39 -19.55 -5.46
N VAL A 408 -20.27 -19.50 -4.73
CA VAL A 408 -18.92 -19.47 -5.31
C VAL A 408 -18.63 -20.77 -6.06
N LEU A 409 -18.92 -21.92 -5.44
CA LEU A 409 -18.72 -23.24 -6.06
C LEU A 409 -19.59 -23.40 -7.32
N ASP A 410 -20.85 -22.96 -7.26
CA ASP A 410 -21.76 -22.91 -8.41
C ASP A 410 -21.27 -21.99 -9.53
N HIS A 411 -20.63 -20.87 -9.19
CA HIS A 411 -20.06 -19.93 -10.17
C HIS A 411 -18.90 -20.56 -10.95
N HIS A 412 -18.00 -21.27 -10.26
CA HIS A 412 -16.81 -21.87 -10.86
C HIS A 412 -17.11 -23.14 -11.67
N GLN A 413 -18.19 -23.86 -11.32
CA GLN A 413 -18.63 -25.08 -12.02
C GLN A 413 -17.54 -26.16 -12.11
N ASP A 414 -16.71 -26.26 -11.08
CA ASP A 414 -15.52 -27.12 -11.05
C ASP A 414 -15.79 -28.37 -10.20
N LEU A 415 -15.73 -29.55 -10.81
CA LEU A 415 -16.07 -30.82 -10.16
C LEU A 415 -15.06 -31.19 -9.07
N GLU A 416 -13.77 -30.89 -9.26
CA GLU A 416 -12.74 -31.19 -8.27
C GLU A 416 -12.91 -30.30 -7.04
N LEU A 417 -13.22 -29.02 -7.24
CA LEU A 417 -13.57 -28.13 -6.14
C LEU A 417 -14.84 -28.56 -5.43
N ASN A 418 -15.90 -28.94 -6.16
CA ASN A 418 -17.13 -29.43 -5.52
C ASN A 418 -16.85 -30.66 -4.65
N ALA A 419 -16.04 -31.61 -5.14
CA ALA A 419 -15.62 -32.77 -4.36
C ALA A 419 -14.80 -32.36 -3.11
N LEU A 420 -13.92 -31.37 -3.24
CA LEU A 420 -13.10 -30.86 -2.14
C LEU A 420 -13.94 -30.31 -0.98
N PHE A 421 -15.02 -29.59 -1.29
CA PHE A 421 -15.96 -29.04 -0.31
C PHE A 421 -17.10 -30.02 0.05
N GLY A 422 -17.17 -31.19 -0.62
CA GLY A 422 -18.27 -32.15 -0.54
C GLY A 422 -19.63 -31.54 -0.90
N TYR A 423 -19.63 -30.67 -1.91
CA TYR A 423 -20.82 -29.96 -2.38
C TYR A 423 -21.51 -30.73 -3.51
N ASN A 424 -22.76 -31.12 -3.30
CA ASN A 424 -23.64 -31.58 -4.38
C ASN A 424 -24.50 -30.42 -4.89
N ARG A 425 -24.42 -30.12 -6.18
CA ARG A 425 -25.19 -29.04 -6.82
C ARG A 425 -26.67 -29.35 -6.93
N GLU A 426 -27.04 -30.63 -6.95
CA GLU A 426 -28.44 -31.08 -7.03
C GLU A 426 -29.16 -30.92 -5.69
N ASP A 427 -28.45 -31.06 -4.57
CA ASP A 427 -28.98 -30.86 -3.23
C ASP A 427 -28.41 -29.59 -2.58
N LYS A 428 -29.02 -28.44 -2.87
CA LYS A 428 -28.59 -27.15 -2.32
C LYS A 428 -28.73 -27.04 -0.80
N ASN A 429 -29.54 -27.90 -0.18
CA ASN A 429 -29.77 -27.90 1.26
C ASN A 429 -28.69 -28.70 2.01
N GLN A 430 -27.94 -29.56 1.32
CA GLN A 430 -26.82 -30.31 1.89
C GLN A 430 -25.78 -29.35 2.48
N LYS A 431 -25.36 -29.58 3.72
CA LYS A 431 -24.24 -28.85 4.33
C LYS A 431 -22.91 -29.25 3.68
N LEU A 432 -21.99 -28.30 3.58
CA LEU A 432 -20.64 -28.59 3.09
C LEU A 432 -19.90 -29.48 4.09
N SER A 433 -19.25 -30.54 3.59
CA SER A 433 -18.43 -31.42 4.44
C SER A 433 -17.18 -30.70 4.97
N ASN A 434 -16.59 -29.87 4.11
CA ASN A 434 -15.48 -28.99 4.41
C ASN A 434 -15.98 -27.58 4.14
N ASN A 435 -16.07 -26.73 5.16
CA ASN A 435 -16.41 -25.31 5.01
C ASN A 435 -15.20 -24.44 5.39
N LEU A 436 -15.35 -23.12 5.35
CA LEU A 436 -14.28 -22.16 5.68
C LEU A 436 -14.69 -21.20 6.80
N SER A 437 -15.63 -21.60 7.68
CA SER A 437 -16.14 -20.71 8.74
C SER A 437 -15.09 -20.42 9.82
N ASN A 438 -14.05 -21.25 9.92
CA ASN A 438 -12.98 -21.13 10.93
C ASN A 438 -11.71 -20.49 10.37
N LEU A 439 -11.78 -19.93 9.16
CA LEU A 439 -10.64 -19.35 8.48
C LEU A 439 -10.16 -18.11 9.26
N LYS A 440 -8.88 -18.13 9.68
CA LYS A 440 -8.27 -16.98 10.37
C LYS A 440 -7.88 -15.91 9.38
N ILE A 441 -8.65 -14.82 9.32
CA ILE A 441 -8.44 -13.75 8.34
C ILE A 441 -8.27 -12.40 9.04
N ASN A 442 -7.15 -11.74 8.82
CA ASN A 442 -6.93 -10.35 9.15
C ASN A 442 -7.28 -9.45 7.94
N LEU A 443 -8.36 -8.67 8.07
CA LEU A 443 -8.79 -7.64 7.13
C LEU A 443 -7.99 -6.35 7.36
N ALA A 444 -6.80 -6.29 6.77
CA ALA A 444 -5.81 -5.27 7.10
C ALA A 444 -6.27 -3.83 6.85
N HIS A 445 -5.70 -2.91 7.64
CA HIS A 445 -5.98 -1.47 7.63
C HIS A 445 -7.36 -1.05 8.14
N TYR A 446 -8.21 -1.97 8.57
CA TYR A 446 -9.53 -1.65 9.12
C TYR A 446 -10.37 -0.72 8.20
N GLY A 447 -10.29 -0.95 6.88
CA GLY A 447 -10.98 -0.17 5.87
C GLY A 447 -10.22 1.07 5.35
N GLY A 448 -9.15 1.50 6.02
CA GLY A 448 -8.42 2.73 5.71
C GLY A 448 -9.06 3.99 6.34
N SER A 449 -8.25 5.03 6.54
CA SER A 449 -8.66 6.26 7.23
C SER A 449 -9.86 6.96 6.57
N GLU A 450 -10.01 6.84 5.26
CA GLU A 450 -11.13 7.43 4.53
C GLU A 450 -12.49 6.84 4.95
N ASN A 451 -12.54 5.55 5.31
CA ASN A 451 -13.77 4.93 5.80
C ASN A 451 -14.06 5.26 7.27
N TRP A 452 -13.02 5.57 8.06
CA TRP A 452 -13.19 6.04 9.44
C TRP A 452 -13.75 7.46 9.46
N ASP A 453 -13.27 8.32 8.55
CA ASP A 453 -13.86 9.63 8.31
C ASP A 453 -15.32 9.51 7.91
N GLU A 454 -15.64 8.62 6.96
CA GLU A 454 -17.01 8.38 6.52
C GLU A 454 -17.92 7.90 7.66
N PHE A 455 -17.43 7.06 8.56
CA PHE A 455 -18.16 6.65 9.77
C PHE A 455 -18.44 7.83 10.71
N LEU A 456 -17.40 8.62 11.04
CA LEU A 456 -17.51 9.77 11.94
C LEU A 456 -18.39 10.90 11.39
N GLU A 457 -18.54 11.00 10.07
CA GLU A 457 -19.41 11.99 9.41
C GLU A 457 -20.88 11.53 9.31
N LYS A 458 -21.17 10.24 9.50
CA LYS A 458 -22.47 9.61 9.19
C LYS A 458 -23.44 9.53 10.38
N ASP A 459 -23.53 10.57 11.20
CA ASP A 459 -24.41 10.63 12.39
C ASP A 459 -25.87 10.19 12.15
N ARG A 460 -26.40 10.41 10.93
CA ARG A 460 -27.81 10.14 10.58
C ARG A 460 -28.04 8.82 9.82
N TYR A 461 -27.00 8.07 9.49
CA TYR A 461 -27.12 6.83 8.72
C TYR A 461 -27.27 5.62 9.64
N ARG A 462 -28.47 5.03 9.67
CA ARG A 462 -28.86 4.01 10.66
C ARG A 462 -27.97 2.77 10.62
N GLU A 463 -27.56 2.33 9.43
CA GLU A 463 -26.77 1.13 9.23
C GLU A 463 -25.34 1.27 9.75
N ALA A 464 -24.68 2.41 9.51
CA ALA A 464 -23.36 2.69 10.08
C ALA A 464 -23.41 2.75 11.62
N ASN A 465 -24.46 3.38 12.16
CA ASN A 465 -24.63 3.52 13.61
C ASN A 465 -24.97 2.21 14.34
N LYS A 466 -25.18 1.08 13.64
CA LYS A 466 -25.48 -0.18 14.32
C LYS A 466 -24.32 -0.69 15.18
N ILE A 467 -23.08 -0.36 14.85
CA ILE A 467 -21.93 -0.69 15.71
C ILE A 467 -22.07 -0.05 17.09
N ILE A 468 -22.61 1.17 17.15
CA ILE A 468 -22.83 1.91 18.40
C ILE A 468 -24.13 1.45 19.07
N ASN A 469 -25.23 1.38 18.32
CA ASN A 469 -26.57 1.12 18.85
C ASN A 469 -26.86 -0.36 19.14
N GLN A 470 -26.11 -1.28 18.53
CA GLN A 470 -26.24 -2.74 18.68
C GLN A 470 -24.85 -3.38 18.84
N PRO A 471 -24.10 -3.04 19.90
CA PRO A 471 -22.68 -3.37 20.02
C PRO A 471 -22.38 -4.88 20.06
N GLU A 472 -23.35 -5.71 20.44
CA GLU A 472 -23.18 -7.17 20.50
C GLU A 472 -23.08 -7.83 19.11
N ILE A 473 -23.66 -7.22 18.06
CA ILE A 473 -23.76 -7.84 16.74
C ILE A 473 -23.43 -6.90 15.57
N GLY A 474 -23.59 -5.59 15.74
CA GLY A 474 -23.44 -4.62 14.67
C GLY A 474 -24.47 -4.85 13.55
N LEU A 475 -24.00 -4.96 12.32
CA LEU A 475 -24.81 -5.46 11.21
C LEU A 475 -24.85 -7.00 11.30
N ASP A 476 -26.05 -7.57 11.44
CA ASP A 476 -26.23 -9.03 11.32
C ASP A 476 -26.06 -9.46 9.85
N LEU A 477 -24.82 -9.71 9.44
CA LEU A 477 -24.43 -10.07 8.09
C LEU A 477 -24.87 -11.50 7.76
N THR A 478 -24.92 -12.39 8.74
CA THR A 478 -25.28 -13.79 8.49
C THR A 478 -26.75 -14.00 8.14
N LYS A 479 -27.67 -13.18 8.70
CA LYS A 479 -29.12 -13.32 8.43
C LYS A 479 -29.64 -12.40 7.35
N ASN A 480 -28.97 -11.27 7.11
CA ASN A 480 -29.53 -10.22 6.24
C ASN A 480 -29.01 -10.23 4.80
N MET A 481 -27.90 -10.91 4.52
CA MET A 481 -27.25 -10.81 3.21
C MET A 481 -27.98 -11.60 2.09
N ASP A 482 -28.93 -12.48 2.44
CA ASP A 482 -29.83 -13.11 1.47
C ASP A 482 -30.89 -12.13 0.91
N ASN A 483 -31.19 -11.06 1.64
CA ASN A 483 -32.08 -10.01 1.15
C ASN A 483 -31.31 -9.09 0.18
N LEU A 484 -31.65 -9.16 -1.11
CA LEU A 484 -30.93 -8.44 -2.17
C LEU A 484 -30.91 -6.91 -1.99
N THR A 485 -31.98 -6.32 -1.46
CA THR A 485 -32.02 -4.88 -1.17
C THR A 485 -31.05 -4.51 -0.05
N LYS A 486 -30.97 -5.32 1.00
CA LYS A 486 -30.00 -5.12 2.10
C LYS A 486 -28.57 -5.36 1.64
N LEU A 487 -28.32 -6.41 0.84
CA LEU A 487 -27.01 -6.69 0.26
C LEU A 487 -26.54 -5.51 -0.61
N TYR A 488 -27.40 -5.02 -1.50
CA TYR A 488 -27.12 -3.85 -2.34
C TYR A 488 -26.79 -2.61 -1.49
N SER A 489 -27.63 -2.33 -0.48
CA SER A 489 -27.41 -1.19 0.41
C SER A 489 -26.08 -1.30 1.16
N THR A 490 -25.78 -2.50 1.68
CA THR A 490 -24.55 -2.77 2.44
C THR A 490 -23.30 -2.65 1.57
N TRP A 491 -23.35 -3.12 0.32
CA TRP A 491 -22.22 -2.99 -0.61
C TRP A 491 -21.94 -1.53 -1.00
N HIS A 492 -22.98 -0.71 -1.19
CA HIS A 492 -22.82 0.62 -1.76
C HIS A 492 -22.72 1.76 -0.74
N PHE A 493 -23.38 1.64 0.41
CA PHE A 493 -23.61 2.78 1.31
C PHE A 493 -23.05 2.59 2.72
N VAL A 494 -22.63 1.38 3.10
CA VAL A 494 -21.99 1.13 4.39
C VAL A 494 -20.47 1.33 4.25
N ASP A 495 -19.89 2.08 5.17
CA ASP A 495 -18.45 2.28 5.23
C ASP A 495 -17.73 0.98 5.65
N TRP A 496 -16.48 0.82 5.24
CA TRP A 496 -15.75 -0.42 5.51
C TRP A 496 -15.37 -0.61 6.97
N PHE A 497 -15.31 0.45 7.77
CA PHE A 497 -15.05 0.34 9.20
C PHE A 497 -16.21 -0.38 9.90
N SER A 498 -17.43 0.11 9.74
CA SER A 498 -18.66 -0.51 10.27
C SER A 498 -18.82 -1.96 9.79
N LEU A 499 -18.49 -2.20 8.53
CA LEU A 499 -18.59 -3.52 7.92
C LEU A 499 -17.58 -4.51 8.51
N ILE A 500 -16.31 -4.13 8.64
CA ILE A 500 -15.26 -4.97 9.24
C ILE A 500 -15.55 -5.20 10.73
N SER A 501 -15.97 -4.17 11.48
CA SER A 501 -16.38 -4.30 12.88
C SER A 501 -17.53 -5.31 13.02
N SER A 502 -18.51 -5.27 12.11
CA SER A 502 -19.61 -6.24 12.10
C SER A 502 -19.13 -7.65 11.76
N MET A 503 -18.20 -7.80 10.80
CA MET A 503 -17.61 -9.10 10.49
C MET A 503 -16.87 -9.71 11.69
N ILE A 504 -16.13 -8.89 12.44
CA ILE A 504 -15.45 -9.31 13.68
C ILE A 504 -16.46 -9.80 14.73
N LEU A 505 -17.63 -9.15 14.84
CA LEU A 505 -18.69 -9.57 15.76
C LEU A 505 -19.44 -10.82 15.28
N ASN A 506 -19.57 -11.01 13.96
CA ASN A 506 -20.35 -12.10 13.37
C ASN A 506 -19.53 -13.40 13.16
N PHE A 507 -18.19 -13.31 13.15
CA PHE A 507 -17.28 -14.43 12.88
C PHE A 507 -16.09 -14.44 13.86
N GLU A 508 -15.91 -15.55 14.57
CA GLU A 508 -14.94 -15.67 15.67
C GLU A 508 -13.47 -15.51 15.24
N ASN A 509 -13.14 -15.90 14.00
CA ASN A 509 -11.77 -15.93 13.47
C ASN A 509 -11.44 -14.77 12.52
N VAL A 510 -12.26 -13.71 12.52
CA VAL A 510 -11.98 -12.50 11.74
C VAL A 510 -11.26 -11.47 12.61
N TYR A 511 -10.11 -11.03 12.15
CA TYR A 511 -9.25 -10.02 12.74
C TYR A 511 -9.19 -8.79 11.83
N THR A 512 -8.64 -7.71 12.37
CA THR A 512 -8.26 -6.52 11.61
C THR A 512 -6.99 -5.94 12.19
N ASP A 513 -6.19 -5.28 11.37
CA ASP A 513 -5.06 -4.49 11.84
C ASP A 513 -5.28 -3.01 11.55
N ILE A 514 -4.67 -2.17 12.37
CA ILE A 514 -4.81 -0.70 12.30
C ILE A 514 -3.72 -0.04 11.44
N SER A 515 -2.97 -0.84 10.70
CA SER A 515 -1.77 -0.41 10.00
C SER A 515 -2.07 0.71 9.01
N TYR A 516 -1.24 1.75 9.00
CA TYR A 516 -1.41 3.00 8.25
C TYR A 516 -2.63 3.86 8.65
N THR A 517 -3.74 3.25 9.09
CA THR A 517 -5.03 3.91 9.33
C THR A 517 -5.00 4.85 10.52
N THR A 518 -4.51 4.41 11.68
CA THR A 518 -4.61 5.14 12.96
C THR A 518 -3.44 6.11 13.20
N HIS A 519 -3.02 6.83 12.16
CA HIS A 519 -1.92 7.81 12.26
C HIS A 519 -2.33 9.13 12.95
N ASP A 520 -3.62 9.42 13.02
CA ASP A 520 -4.20 10.62 13.65
C ASP A 520 -4.83 10.28 15.01
N LEU A 521 -4.76 11.22 15.95
CA LEU A 521 -5.32 11.10 17.30
C LEU A 521 -6.83 10.86 17.29
N LYS A 522 -7.58 11.47 16.35
CA LYS A 522 -9.03 11.24 16.26
C LYS A 522 -9.37 9.76 16.01
N TYR A 523 -8.55 9.06 15.22
CA TYR A 523 -8.73 7.63 14.96
C TYR A 523 -8.31 6.81 16.18
N LEU A 524 -7.25 7.20 16.89
CA LEU A 524 -6.86 6.52 18.14
C LEU A 524 -7.93 6.62 19.22
N ASN A 525 -8.61 7.76 19.32
CA ASN A 525 -9.72 7.94 20.25
C ASN A 525 -10.91 7.03 19.89
N LEU A 526 -11.30 6.98 18.60
CA LEU A 526 -12.36 6.07 18.15
C LEU A 526 -11.96 4.60 18.36
N LEU A 527 -10.71 4.24 18.09
CA LEU A 527 -10.19 2.90 18.33
C LEU A 527 -10.32 2.53 19.82
N SER A 528 -9.92 3.44 20.71
CA SER A 528 -10.00 3.22 22.15
C SER A 528 -11.44 2.94 22.59
N GLU A 529 -12.41 3.68 22.08
CA GLU A 529 -13.84 3.48 22.38
C GLU A 529 -14.33 2.12 21.88
N ILE A 530 -14.03 1.76 20.63
CA ILE A 530 -14.51 0.52 20.03
C ILE A 530 -13.86 -0.73 20.65
N MET A 531 -12.61 -0.62 21.12
CA MET A 531 -11.93 -1.71 21.80
C MET A 531 -12.53 -2.07 23.16
N ASP A 532 -13.43 -1.25 23.71
CA ASP A 532 -14.16 -1.59 24.95
C ASP A 532 -15.19 -2.69 24.72
N ASN A 533 -15.58 -2.92 23.46
CA ASN A 533 -16.26 -4.15 23.09
C ASN A 533 -15.27 -5.33 23.19
N PRO A 534 -15.52 -6.34 24.05
CA PRO A 534 -14.57 -7.41 24.33
C PRO A 534 -14.29 -8.32 23.12
N GLU A 535 -15.24 -8.46 22.19
CA GLU A 535 -15.08 -9.28 20.99
C GLU A 535 -14.23 -8.55 19.95
N ILE A 536 -14.45 -7.24 19.78
CA ILE A 536 -13.62 -6.42 18.89
C ILE A 536 -12.21 -6.26 19.48
N GLY A 537 -12.10 -5.93 20.77
CA GLY A 537 -10.84 -5.71 21.45
C GLY A 537 -9.85 -6.86 21.30
N LYS A 538 -10.32 -8.12 21.29
CA LYS A 538 -9.49 -9.34 21.12
C LYS A 538 -9.06 -9.64 19.67
N ARG A 539 -9.60 -8.89 18.70
CA ARG A 539 -9.45 -9.15 17.26
C ARG A 539 -8.83 -7.98 16.49
N VAL A 540 -8.38 -6.93 17.19
CA VAL A 540 -7.61 -5.83 16.60
C VAL A 540 -6.11 -6.03 16.83
N LEU A 541 -5.32 -5.93 15.77
CA LEU A 541 -3.88 -6.18 15.76
C LEU A 541 -3.09 -4.87 15.57
N PHE A 542 -2.01 -4.73 16.32
CA PHE A 542 -1.01 -3.70 16.06
C PHE A 542 -0.31 -3.97 14.72
N GLY A 543 -0.21 -2.94 13.89
CA GLY A 543 0.64 -2.99 12.72
C GLY A 543 0.94 -1.59 12.21
N THR A 544 1.94 -1.48 11.35
CA THR A 544 2.44 -0.18 10.88
C THR A 544 2.37 -0.02 9.38
N ASP A 545 2.25 -1.11 8.61
CA ASP A 545 2.36 -1.04 7.16
C ASP A 545 3.70 -0.39 6.77
N PHE A 546 4.78 -0.77 7.47
CA PHE A 546 6.11 -0.27 7.15
C PHE A 546 6.38 -0.54 5.66
N TYR A 547 6.75 0.44 4.86
CA TYR A 547 7.22 1.79 5.20
C TYR A 547 6.20 2.91 4.93
N VAL A 548 4.95 2.57 4.64
CA VAL A 548 3.91 3.52 4.21
C VAL A 548 3.49 4.46 5.34
N VAL A 549 3.44 4.01 6.60
CA VAL A 549 3.14 4.91 7.74
C VAL A 549 4.17 6.03 7.92
N SER A 550 5.42 5.83 7.46
CA SER A 550 6.45 6.88 7.39
C SER A 550 6.05 8.09 6.52
N ASN A 551 4.93 8.04 5.79
CA ASN A 551 4.33 9.22 5.17
C ASN A 551 3.78 10.22 6.20
N HIS A 552 3.30 9.72 7.34
CA HIS A 552 2.61 10.50 8.37
C HIS A 552 3.45 10.63 9.65
N LYS A 553 3.97 9.52 10.17
CA LYS A 553 4.77 9.45 11.40
C LYS A 553 5.94 8.48 11.24
N SER A 554 7.05 8.72 11.92
CA SER A 554 8.10 7.69 12.02
C SER A 554 7.60 6.48 12.80
N GLU A 555 8.20 5.30 12.60
CA GLU A 555 7.83 4.07 13.33
C GLU A 555 7.80 4.30 14.84
N LYS A 556 8.87 4.92 15.37
CA LYS A 556 8.99 5.30 16.80
C LYS A 556 7.84 6.14 17.29
N HIS A 557 7.53 7.20 16.56
CA HIS A 557 6.45 8.12 16.94
C HIS A 557 5.10 7.40 16.91
N PHE A 558 4.87 6.53 15.92
CA PHE A 558 3.61 5.82 15.77
C PHE A 558 3.32 4.88 16.95
N TRP A 559 4.24 3.99 17.31
CA TRP A 559 3.99 3.05 18.41
C TRP A 559 3.98 3.73 19.79
N ILE A 560 4.80 4.79 20.00
CA ILE A 560 4.83 5.55 21.25
C ILE A 560 3.49 6.25 21.47
N ASP A 561 2.95 6.92 20.45
CA ASP A 561 1.65 7.60 20.56
C ASP A 561 0.55 6.60 20.89
N MET A 562 0.52 5.45 20.22
CA MET A 562 -0.52 4.45 20.46
C MET A 562 -0.45 3.86 21.85
N GLN A 563 0.74 3.51 22.32
CA GLN A 563 0.91 3.02 23.69
C GLN A 563 0.42 4.05 24.71
N ASN A 564 0.77 5.32 24.52
CA ASN A 564 0.37 6.40 25.43
C ASN A 564 -1.13 6.70 25.38
N THR A 565 -1.75 6.66 24.20
CA THR A 565 -3.18 6.96 24.04
C THR A 565 -4.08 5.81 24.51
N LEU A 566 -3.73 4.56 24.22
CA LEU A 566 -4.57 3.40 24.56
C LEU A 566 -4.44 2.97 26.03
N GLY A 567 -3.31 3.29 26.67
CA GLY A 567 -2.95 2.78 27.99
C GLY A 567 -2.43 1.35 27.95
N THR A 568 -1.87 0.89 29.07
CA THR A 568 -1.11 -0.38 29.15
C THR A 568 -1.91 -1.62 28.76
N ASP A 569 -3.15 -1.74 29.22
CA ASP A 569 -3.95 -2.95 29.03
C ASP A 569 -4.41 -3.13 27.58
N ARG A 570 -5.01 -2.08 26.99
CA ARG A 570 -5.41 -2.10 25.58
C ARG A 570 -4.20 -2.22 24.66
N TRP A 571 -3.08 -1.55 24.99
CA TRP A 571 -1.84 -1.71 24.24
C TRP A 571 -1.32 -3.15 24.29
N ARG A 572 -1.32 -3.80 25.46
CA ARG A 572 -0.90 -5.20 25.59
C ARG A 572 -1.80 -6.12 24.78
N LEU A 573 -3.11 -5.94 24.84
CA LEU A 573 -4.06 -6.72 24.06
C LEU A 573 -3.77 -6.59 22.54
N LEU A 574 -3.69 -5.35 22.06
CA LEU A 574 -3.50 -5.01 20.65
C LEU A 574 -2.12 -5.41 20.10
N SER A 575 -1.07 -5.26 20.89
CA SER A 575 0.32 -5.43 20.44
C SER A 575 0.96 -6.76 20.84
N CYS A 576 0.43 -7.48 21.83
CA CYS A 576 1.03 -8.71 22.34
C CYS A 576 0.07 -9.89 22.23
N ASP A 577 -1.08 -9.82 22.90
CA ASP A 577 -1.93 -10.99 23.10
C ASP A 577 -2.69 -11.37 21.82
N ASN A 578 -3.27 -10.37 21.12
CA ASN A 578 -4.01 -10.62 19.88
C ASN A 578 -3.09 -11.12 18.76
N PRO A 579 -1.91 -10.52 18.48
CA PRO A 579 -0.99 -11.05 17.49
C PRO A 579 -0.52 -12.47 17.79
N LYS A 580 -0.26 -12.82 19.06
CA LYS A 580 0.10 -14.19 19.47
C LYS A 580 -1.02 -15.18 19.18
N SER A 581 -2.27 -14.80 19.49
CA SER A 581 -3.45 -15.62 19.19
C SER A 581 -3.63 -15.81 17.67
N PHE A 582 -3.51 -14.71 16.91
CA PHE A 582 -3.63 -14.72 15.46
C PHE A 582 -2.57 -15.60 14.78
N LEU A 583 -1.30 -15.52 15.23
CA LEU A 583 -0.18 -16.26 14.65
C LEU A 583 -0.14 -17.75 15.01
N LYS A 584 -0.96 -18.21 15.96
CA LYS A 584 -0.97 -19.61 16.40
C LYS A 584 -1.54 -20.52 15.29
N SER A 585 -0.72 -21.43 14.77
CA SER A 585 -1.13 -22.48 13.82
C SER A 585 -1.05 -23.86 14.47
N SER A 586 -1.85 -24.82 13.98
CA SER A 586 -1.78 -26.24 14.37
C SER A 586 -0.76 -27.04 13.56
N LEU A 587 -0.09 -26.43 12.58
CA LEU A 587 0.90 -27.10 11.74
C LEU A 587 2.09 -27.60 12.59
N SER A 588 2.22 -28.92 12.71
CA SER A 588 3.32 -29.56 13.44
C SER A 588 4.58 -29.57 12.57
N ILE A 589 5.43 -28.55 12.69
CA ILE A 589 6.73 -28.55 12.03
C ILE A 589 7.70 -29.38 12.87
N SER A 590 7.95 -30.64 12.47
CA SER A 590 9.07 -31.40 13.03
C SER A 590 10.36 -30.71 12.59
N ARG A 591 11.06 -30.05 13.51
CA ARG A 591 12.42 -29.54 13.28
C ARG A 591 13.40 -30.71 13.16
N THR A 592 13.41 -31.39 12.02
CA THR A 592 14.36 -32.46 11.70
C THR A 592 15.17 -32.01 10.50
N GLY A 593 16.34 -31.44 10.80
CA GLY A 593 17.28 -30.92 9.81
C GLY A 593 18.57 -30.41 10.44
N ALA A 594 18.96 -30.89 11.62
CA ALA A 594 20.33 -30.77 12.09
C ALA A 594 21.11 -31.93 11.45
N GLY A 595 21.70 -31.67 10.28
CA GLY A 595 22.71 -32.55 9.71
C GLY A 595 23.85 -32.72 10.71
N THR A 596 23.85 -33.87 11.38
CA THR A 596 25.05 -34.45 11.97
C THR A 596 25.38 -35.65 11.11
N GLU A 597 26.08 -35.39 10.00
CA GLU A 597 26.86 -36.42 9.34
C GLU A 597 28.29 -36.31 9.88
N SER A 598 28.70 -37.42 10.50
CA SER A 598 30.03 -37.88 10.96
C SER A 598 31.22 -36.93 10.84
#